data_AF-A0A3E0IMU1-F1
#
_entry.id   AF-A0A3E0IMU1-F1
#
_cell.length_a   1.000
_cell.length_b   1.000
_cell.length_c   1.000
_cell.angle_alpha   90.00
_cell.angle_beta   90.00
_cell.angle_gamma   90.00
#
_symmetry.space_group_name_H-M   'P 1'
#
loop_
_entity.id
_entity.type
_entity.pdbx_description
1 polymer ?
#
loop_
_entity_poly.entity_id
_entity_poly.type
_entity_poly.pdbx_seq_one_letter_code
_entity_poly.pdbx_strand_id
1 'polypeptide(L)' 'ADHGNDPTAEGTDHTREYIPVLMYSPKFNGGQALEGDTTFSSIGATIADNFGVTLPDYGRSYLKALK' A
#
# COMPACT_ATOMS: atom_id res chain seq x y z
N ALA A 1 7.10 -2.72 -1.68
CA ALA A 1 8.01 -2.33 -2.77
C ALA A 1 7.53 -1.00 -3.34
N ASP A 2 8.35 -0.35 -4.15
CA ASP A 2 8.11 0.94 -4.79
C ASP A 2 8.20 0.87 -6.34
N HIS A 3 8.70 -0.24 -6.88
CA HIS A 3 8.69 -0.55 -8.31
C HIS A 3 8.90 -2.04 -8.54
N GLY A 4 8.87 -2.45 -9.81
CA GLY A 4 9.36 -3.75 -10.28
C GLY A 4 10.83 -3.67 -10.66
N ASN A 5 11.49 -4.83 -10.70
CA ASN A 5 12.82 -4.99 -11.30
C ASN A 5 12.94 -6.44 -11.75
N ASP A 6 12.24 -6.75 -12.83
CA ASP A 6 12.16 -8.10 -13.38
C ASP A 6 13.56 -8.58 -13.83
N PRO A 7 14.12 -9.63 -13.20
CA PRO A 7 15.46 -10.14 -13.55
C PRO A 7 15.51 -10.82 -14.93
N THR A 8 14.36 -10.98 -15.59
CA THR A 8 14.23 -11.51 -16.96
C THR A 8 13.91 -10.45 -18.01
N ALA A 9 13.68 -9.20 -17.60
CA ALA A 9 13.50 -8.09 -18.52
C ALA A 9 14.82 -7.71 -19.21
N GLU A 10 14.71 -7.21 -20.45
CA GLU A 10 15.87 -6.71 -21.17
C GLU A 10 16.43 -5.42 -20.54
N GLY A 11 17.76 -5.25 -20.57
CA GLY A 11 18.42 -4.06 -20.05
C GLY A 11 18.77 -4.15 -18.57
N THR A 12 18.86 -2.99 -17.91
CA THR A 12 19.28 -2.87 -16.50
C THR A 12 18.45 -1.83 -15.72
N ASP A 13 17.33 -1.37 -16.29
CA ASP A 13 16.44 -0.39 -15.67
C ASP A 13 15.24 -1.10 -15.02
N HIS A 14 14.49 -0.39 -14.19
CA HIS A 14 13.31 -0.91 -13.50
C HIS A 14 12.14 -1.22 -14.43
N THR A 15 11.22 -2.07 -13.96
CA THR A 15 9.97 -2.42 -14.65
C THR A 15 8.75 -1.75 -14.00
N ARG A 16 7.75 -1.42 -14.82
CA ARG A 16 6.50 -0.82 -14.36
C ARG A 16 5.51 -1.91 -13.91
N GLU A 17 5.54 -2.24 -12.64
CA GLU A 17 4.71 -3.28 -12.04
C GLU A 17 3.81 -2.75 -10.92
N TYR A 18 2.70 -3.45 -10.65
CA TYR A 18 1.98 -3.28 -9.39
C TYR A 18 2.84 -3.78 -8.23
N ILE A 19 2.72 -3.13 -7.07
CA ILE A 19 3.41 -3.57 -5.85
C ILE A 19 2.44 -4.36 -4.95
N PRO A 20 2.92 -5.37 -4.21
CA PRO A 20 2.11 -6.03 -3.19
C PRO A 20 1.99 -5.14 -1.95
N VAL A 21 0.80 -5.13 -1.34
CA VAL A 21 0.55 -4.53 -0.01
C VAL A 21 -0.03 -5.59 0.91
N LEU A 22 0.64 -5.83 2.03
CA LEU A 22 0.16 -6.69 3.11
C LEU A 22 0.12 -5.87 4.40
N MET A 23 -1.03 -5.88 5.09
CA MET A 23 -1.20 -5.22 6.39
C MET A 23 -1.59 -6.28 7.41
N TYR A 24 -0.79 -6.42 8.46
CA TYR A 24 -0.98 -7.46 9.48
C TYR A 24 -0.84 -6.87 10.88
N SER A 25 -1.65 -7.37 11.79
CA SER A 25 -1.56 -7.10 13.23
C SER A 25 -2.01 -8.36 13.98
N PRO A 26 -1.33 -8.74 15.08
CA PRO A 26 -1.81 -9.81 15.97
C PRO A 26 -3.19 -9.54 16.58
N LYS A 27 -3.67 -8.29 16.52
CA LYS A 27 -5.00 -7.90 17.00
C LYS A 27 -6.11 -8.14 15.97
N PHE A 28 -5.76 -8.48 14.72
CA PHE A 28 -6.73 -8.74 13.69
C PHE A 28 -7.43 -10.07 13.92
N ASN A 29 -8.76 -10.06 13.90
CA ASN A 29 -9.58 -11.26 14.08
C ASN A 29 -9.95 -11.93 12.74
N GLY A 30 -9.43 -11.39 11.63
CA GLY A 30 -9.65 -11.92 10.30
C GLY A 30 -8.78 -11.23 9.26
N GLY A 31 -9.05 -11.50 7.99
CA GLY A 31 -8.39 -10.85 6.88
C GLY A 31 -9.35 -10.76 5.69
N GLN A 32 -9.19 -9.72 4.90
CA GLN A 32 -9.92 -9.52 3.65
C GLN A 32 -9.01 -8.92 2.60
N ALA A 33 -9.37 -9.07 1.33
CA ALA A 33 -8.70 -8.33 0.28
C ALA A 33 -8.93 -6.82 0.52
N LEU A 34 -7.85 -6.05 0.47
CA LEU A 34 -7.97 -4.61 0.31
C LEU A 34 -8.47 -4.34 -1.11
N GLU A 35 -9.29 -3.32 -1.25
CA GLU A 35 -9.63 -2.83 -2.58
C GLU A 35 -8.36 -2.35 -3.29
N GLY A 36 -8.31 -2.56 -4.61
CA GLY A 36 -7.22 -2.03 -5.43
C GLY A 36 -7.08 -0.52 -5.30
N ASP A 37 -5.87 -0.03 -5.57
CA ASP A 37 -5.57 1.40 -5.54
C ASP A 37 -4.72 1.79 -6.75
N THR A 38 -4.73 3.08 -7.06
CA THR A 38 -4.03 3.70 -8.18
C THR A 38 -2.81 4.49 -7.74
N THR A 39 -2.59 4.65 -6.43
CA THR A 39 -1.45 5.36 -5.86
C THR A 39 -0.85 4.67 -4.63
N PHE A 40 0.46 4.82 -4.43
CA PHE A 40 1.13 4.37 -3.21
C PHE A 40 0.82 5.28 -2.00
N SER A 41 0.35 6.51 -2.25
CA SER A 41 0.06 7.48 -1.20
C SER A 41 -0.97 6.99 -0.18
N SER A 42 -1.81 6.01 -0.54
CA SER A 42 -2.78 5.37 0.36
C SER A 42 -2.12 4.68 1.56
N ILE A 43 -0.87 4.22 1.44
CA ILE A 43 -0.09 3.72 2.58
C ILE A 43 0.17 4.87 3.57
N GLY A 44 0.65 6.01 3.08
CA GLY A 44 0.87 7.21 3.89
C GLY A 44 -0.41 7.77 4.50
N ALA A 45 -1.51 7.81 3.73
CA ALA A 45 -2.82 8.22 4.22
C ALA A 45 -3.32 7.32 5.36
N THR A 46 -3.09 6.00 5.27
CA THR A 46 -3.43 5.05 6.34
C THR A 46 -2.62 5.29 7.61
N ILE A 47 -1.33 5.60 7.46
CA ILE A 47 -0.45 5.95 8.60
C ILE A 47 -0.92 7.25 9.26
N ALA A 48 -1.17 8.30 8.46
CA ALA A 48 -1.61 9.60 8.96
C ALA A 48 -2.94 9.51 9.73
N ASP A 49 -3.91 8.77 9.18
CA ASP A 49 -5.20 8.48 9.81
C ASP A 49 -5.01 7.76 11.16
N ASN A 50 -4.14 6.75 11.22
CA ASN A 50 -3.88 6.00 12.45
C ASN A 50 -3.32 6.86 13.60
N PHE A 51 -2.51 7.86 13.28
CA PHE A 51 -1.92 8.76 14.29
C PHE A 51 -2.72 10.04 14.51
N GLY A 52 -3.83 10.26 13.79
CA GLY A 52 -4.63 11.48 13.90
C GLY A 52 -3.88 12.74 13.48
N VAL A 53 -2.94 12.63 12.53
CA VAL A 53 -2.20 13.77 11.98
C VAL A 53 -2.82 14.22 10.65
N THR A 54 -2.33 15.34 10.10
CA THR A 54 -2.81 15.88 8.83
C THR A 54 -2.68 14.84 7.71
N LEU A 55 -3.78 14.63 6.98
CA LEU A 55 -3.80 13.72 5.83
C LEU A 55 -2.99 14.31 4.65
N PRO A 56 -2.33 13.45 3.85
CA PRO A 56 -1.71 13.90 2.60
C PRO A 56 -2.76 14.30 1.56
N ASP A 57 -2.35 15.08 0.57
CA ASP A 57 -3.23 15.51 -0.53
C ASP A 57 -3.71 14.35 -1.43
N TYR A 58 -3.00 13.22 -1.41
CA TYR A 58 -3.27 12.07 -2.27
C TYR A 58 -3.39 10.76 -1.49
N GLY A 59 -4.16 9.83 -2.06
CA GLY A 59 -4.40 8.50 -1.49
C GLY A 59 -5.59 8.48 -0.54
N ARG A 60 -5.95 7.28 -0.12
CA ARG A 60 -7.04 7.03 0.84
C ARG A 60 -6.56 6.10 1.95
N SER A 61 -7.10 6.29 3.14
CA SER A 61 -6.78 5.41 4.28
C SER A 61 -7.53 4.07 4.15
N TYR A 62 -6.81 2.98 4.38
CA TYR A 62 -7.39 1.64 4.54
C TYR A 62 -7.78 1.33 5.99
N LEU A 63 -7.50 2.22 6.95
CA LEU A 63 -7.54 1.91 8.39
C LEU A 63 -8.88 1.31 8.83
N LYS A 64 -10.00 1.80 8.28
CA LYS A 64 -11.35 1.30 8.60
C LYS A 64 -11.63 -0.13 8.11
N ALA A 65 -10.89 -0.59 7.10
CA ALA A 65 -11.01 -1.94 6.55
C ALA A 65 -10.15 -2.97 7.31
N LEU A 66 -9.23 -2.51 8.17
CA LEU A 66 -8.33 -3.37 8.95
C LEU A 66 -9.06 -3.86 10.22
N LYS A 67 -9.22 -5.18 10.38
CA LYS A 67 -10.05 -5.81 11.42
C LYS A 67 -9.42 -7.07 11.97
#